data_AF-K9PVP8-F1
#
_entry.id   AF-K9PVP8-F1
#
_cell.length_a   1.000
_cell.length_b   1.000
_cell.length_c   1.000
_cell.angle_alpha   90.00
_cell.angle_beta   90.00
_cell.angle_gamma   90.00
#
_symmetry.space_group_name_H-M   'P 1'
#
loop_
_entity.id
_entity.type
_entity.pdbx_description
1 polymer ?
#
loop_
_entity_poly.entity_id
_entity_poly.type
_entity_poly.pdbx_seq_one_letter_code
_entity_poly.pdbx_strand_id
1 'polypeptide(L)' 'MSTASSAVFDNPQFDEWLKQEILRLSVDALNKHMVVCTACGQVKGDYIIDYQANEYRFDTPKTYAFLTFILSQG' A
#
# COMPACT_ATOMS: atom_id res chain seq x y z
N MET A 1 24.19 22.23 3.61
CA MET A 1 23.51 21.11 2.93
C MET A 1 23.11 20.12 4.01
N SER A 2 21.84 20.11 4.42
CA SER A 2 21.37 19.21 5.47
C SER A 2 21.19 17.82 4.87
N THR A 3 22.09 16.90 5.19
CA THR A 3 21.86 15.47 4.98
C THR A 3 20.79 15.05 5.99
N ALA A 4 19.52 15.08 5.58
CA ALA A 4 18.47 14.36 6.27
C ALA A 4 18.86 12.88 6.22
N SER A 5 19.53 12.42 7.29
CA SER A 5 19.99 11.06 7.42
C SER A 5 18.79 10.14 7.36
N SER A 6 18.80 9.19 6.43
CA SER A 6 17.78 8.17 6.21
C SER A 6 17.47 7.34 7.47
N ALA A 7 18.29 7.47 8.52
CA ALA A 7 18.16 6.80 9.82
C ALA A 7 16.93 7.21 10.66
N VAL A 8 16.15 8.23 10.26
CA VAL A 8 14.95 8.67 11.02
C VAL A 8 13.71 7.85 10.66
N PHE A 9 13.74 7.09 9.55
CA PHE A 9 12.57 6.38 9.04
C PHE A 9 12.51 4.89 9.42
N ASP A 10 13.54 4.34 10.08
CA ASP A 10 13.55 2.96 10.60
C ASP A 10 12.82 2.89 11.95
N ASN A 11 11.53 3.29 11.96
CA ASN A 11 10.67 3.09 13.12
C ASN A 11 9.83 1.83 12.92
N PRO A 12 10.13 0.70 13.60
CA PRO A 12 9.38 -0.55 13.41
C PRO A 12 7.90 -0.42 13.78
N GLN A 13 7.53 0.54 14.64
CA GLN A 13 6.12 0.80 14.95
C GLN A 13 5.40 1.48 13.77
N PHE A 14 6.10 2.34 13.03
CA PHE A 14 5.57 2.96 11.82
C PHE A 14 5.39 1.92 10.72
N ASP A 15 6.35 1.01 10.53
CA ASP A 15 6.25 -0.07 9.54
C ASP A 15 5.08 -1.00 9.83
N GLU A 16 4.87 -1.36 11.10
CA GLU A 16 3.74 -2.20 11.49
C GLU A 16 2.42 -1.46 11.30
N TRP A 17 2.33 -0.19 11.73
CA TRP A 17 1.16 0.65 11.48
C TRP A 17 0.84 0.74 9.97
N LEU A 18 1.86 0.96 9.13
CA LEU A 18 1.69 1.11 7.69
C LEU A 18 1.17 -0.17 7.04
N LYS A 19 1.65 -1.34 7.47
CA LYS A 19 1.12 -2.64 7.01
C LYS A 19 -0.35 -2.83 7.39
N GLN A 20 -0.72 -2.50 8.63
CA GLN A 20 -2.11 -2.60 9.09
C GLN A 20 -3.01 -1.63 8.32
N GLU A 21 -2.51 -0.42 8.04
CA GLU A 21 -3.25 0.57 7.28
C GLU A 21 -3.43 0.15 5.81
N ILE A 22 -2.41 -0.41 5.17
CA ILE A 22 -2.52 -1.00 3.83
C ILE A 22 -3.56 -2.12 3.81
N LEU A 23 -3.60 -2.97 4.83
CA LEU A 23 -4.61 -4.03 4.94
C LEU A 23 -6.02 -3.43 5.05
N ARG A 24 -6.21 -2.42 5.91
CA ARG A 24 -7.48 -1.71 6.07
C ARG A 24 -7.95 -1.10 4.74
N LEU A 25 -7.09 -0.35 4.06
CA LEU A 25 -7.40 0.27 2.77
C LEU A 25 -7.68 -0.76 1.68
N SER A 26 -6.98 -1.89 1.68
CA SER A 26 -7.22 -2.98 0.71
C SER A 26 -8.63 -3.57 0.90
N VAL A 27 -9.05 -3.77 2.15
CA VAL A 27 -10.41 -4.24 2.47
C VAL A 27 -11.46 -3.21 2.07
N ASP A 28 -11.23 -1.93 2.37
CA ASP A 28 -12.14 -0.84 1.98
C ASP A 28 -12.30 -0.77 0.44
N ALA A 29 -11.20 -0.85 -0.31
CA ALA A 29 -11.20 -0.80 -1.76
C ALA A 29 -11.91 -2.02 -2.38
N LEU A 30 -11.75 -3.21 -1.78
CA LEU A 30 -12.45 -4.42 -2.18
C LEU A 30 -13.96 -4.31 -1.92
N ASN A 31 -14.36 -3.80 -0.75
CA ASN A 31 -15.76 -3.59 -0.39
C ASN A 31 -16.47 -2.58 -1.31
N LYS A 32 -15.72 -1.60 -1.83
CA LYS A 32 -16.21 -0.65 -2.85
C LYS A 32 -16.13 -1.17 -4.29
N HIS A 33 -15.71 -2.43 -4.50
CA HIS A 33 -15.49 -3.04 -5.80
C HIS A 33 -14.51 -2.26 -6.71
N MET A 34 -13.59 -1.50 -6.12
CA MET A 34 -12.60 -0.73 -6.88
C MET A 34 -11.43 -1.60 -7.33
N VAL A 35 -11.11 -2.63 -6.56
CA VAL A 35 -10.07 -3.63 -6.86
C VAL A 35 -10.68 -5.03 -6.84
N VAL A 36 -10.04 -5.98 -7.52
CA VAL A 36 -10.49 -7.38 -7.61
C VAL A 36 -9.77 -8.29 -6.60
N CYS A 37 -8.55 -7.93 -6.22
CA CYS A 37 -7.75 -8.66 -5.25
C CYS A 37 -7.29 -7.70 -4.15
N THR A 38 -7.35 -8.15 -2.89
CA THR A 38 -6.61 -7.51 -1.80
C THR A 38 -5.12 -7.59 -2.10
N ALA A 39 -4.35 -6.65 -1.55
CA ALA A 39 -2.89 -6.62 -1.63
C ALA A 39 -2.28 -7.92 -1.04
N CYS A 40 -2.30 -8.99 -1.82
CA CYS A 40 -2.11 -10.37 -1.38
C CYS A 40 -0.72 -10.83 -1.78
N GLY A 41 0.08 -11.17 -0.78
CA GLY A 41 1.26 -12.00 -0.96
C GLY A 41 2.56 -11.21 -1.02
N GLN A 42 3.32 -11.31 0.08
CA GLN A 42 4.74 -11.03 0.14
C GLN A 42 5.51 -11.95 -0.82
N VAL A 43 5.52 -11.65 -2.11
CA VAL A 43 6.60 -12.13 -2.97
C VAL A 43 7.63 -11.02 -3.00
N LYS A 44 8.55 -11.05 -2.02
CA LYS A 44 9.72 -10.14 -1.89
C LYS A 44 9.42 -8.66 -1.57
N GLY A 45 8.42 -8.38 -0.75
CA GLY A 45 8.19 -7.01 -0.24
C GLY A 45 7.35 -6.11 -1.16
N ASP A 46 6.87 -6.65 -2.28
CA ASP A 46 5.90 -5.99 -3.15
C ASP A 46 4.49 -6.53 -2.91
N TYR A 47 3.51 -5.65 -2.99
CA TYR A 47 2.08 -5.93 -2.97
C TYR A 47 1.53 -5.96 -4.39
N ILE A 48 0.60 -6.89 -4.66
CA ILE A 48 -0.08 -7.03 -5.94
C ILE A 48 -1.48 -6.41 -5.83
N ILE A 49 -1.82 -5.47 -6.72
CA ILE A 49 -3.14 -4.82 -6.76
C ILE A 49 -3.73 -4.97 -8.17
N ASP A 50 -4.92 -5.57 -8.24
CA ASP A 50 -5.70 -5.63 -9.48
C ASP A 50 -6.70 -4.48 -9.55
N TYR A 51 -6.42 -3.50 -10.40
CA TYR A 51 -7.22 -2.29 -10.58
C TYR A 51 -7.50 -2.04 -12.07
N GLN A 52 -8.77 -1.85 -12.44
CA GLN A 52 -9.19 -1.59 -13.83
C GLN A 52 -8.63 -2.59 -14.86
N ALA A 53 -8.70 -3.89 -14.57
CA ALA A 53 -8.17 -4.97 -15.42
C ALA A 53 -6.64 -4.95 -15.65
N ASN A 54 -5.90 -4.20 -14.83
CA ASN A 54 -4.43 -4.19 -14.83
C ASN A 54 -3.91 -4.67 -13.47
N GLU A 55 -2.90 -5.55 -13.49
CA GLU A 55 -2.14 -5.97 -12.31
C GLU A 55 -1.00 -4.97 -12.07
N TYR A 56 -0.93 -4.41 -10.87
CA TYR A 56 0.16 -3.54 -10.43
C TYR A 56 0.96 -4.17 -9.30
N ARG A 57 2.26 -3.91 -9.27
CA ARG A 57 3.17 -4.37 -8.21
C ARG A 57 3.90 -3.18 -7.60
N PHE A 58 3.79 -3.03 -6.28
CA PHE A 58 4.29 -1.87 -5.57
C PHE A 58 4.97 -2.26 -4.25
N ASP A 59 6.04 -1.55 -3.91
CA ASP A 59 6.59 -1.55 -2.55
C ASP A 59 5.58 -0.99 -1.53
N THR A 60 5.85 -1.14 -0.23
CA THR A 60 4.95 -0.70 0.85
C THR A 60 4.52 0.77 0.72
N PRO A 61 5.42 1.76 0.55
CA PRO A 61 5.01 3.16 0.44
C PRO A 61 4.14 3.45 -0.78
N LYS A 62 4.47 2.89 -1.95
CA LYS A 62 3.65 3.08 -3.17
C LYS A 62 2.29 2.40 -3.04
N THR A 63 2.22 1.24 -2.39
CA THR A 63 0.97 0.53 -2.13
C THR A 63 0.00 1.39 -1.34
N TYR A 64 0.48 1.98 -0.23
CA TYR A 64 -0.32 2.88 0.59
C TYR A 64 -0.83 4.10 -0.22
N ALA A 65 0.06 4.75 -0.97
CA ALA A 65 -0.30 5.91 -1.78
C ALA A 65 -1.32 5.55 -2.86
N PHE A 66 -1.15 4.41 -3.53
CA PHE A 66 -2.03 3.96 -4.61
C PHE A 66 -3.43 3.58 -4.10
N LEU A 67 -3.52 2.84 -2.98
CA LEU A 67 -4.80 2.50 -2.36
C LEU A 67 -5.55 3.76 -1.89
N THR A 68 -4.84 4.72 -1.30
CA THR A 68 -5.43 6.01 -0.91
C THR A 68 -5.96 6.78 -2.12
N PHE A 69 -5.17 6.82 -3.22
CA PHE A 69 -5.61 7.42 -4.48
C PHE A 69 -6.87 6.75 -5.00
N ILE A 70 -6.89 5.41 -5.12
CA ILE A 70 -8.06 4.65 -5.59
C ILE A 70 -9.28 5.04 -4.76
N LEU A 71 -9.19 4.96 -3.43
CA LEU A 71 -10.31 5.24 -2.53
C LEU A 71 -10.80 6.70 -2.56
N SER A 72 -9.97 7.63 -3.04
CA SER A 72 -10.38 9.03 -3.25
C SER A 72 -11.23 9.25 -4.51
N GLN A 73 -11.23 8.28 -5.43
CA GLN A 73 -11.95 8.39 -6.72
C GLN A 73 -13.40 7.84 -6.67
N GLY A 74 -13.83 7.24 -5.55
CA GLY A 74 -15.15 6.60 -5.42
C GLY A 74 -15.82 6.90 -4.08
#